data_AF-A0A1V2RDM8-F1
#
_entry.id   AF-A0A1V2RDM8-F1
#
_cell.length_a   1.000
_cell.length_b   1.000
_cell.length_c   1.000
_cell.angle_alpha   90.00
_cell.angle_beta   90.00
_cell.angle_gamma   90.00
#
_symmetry.space_group_name_H-M   'P 1'
#
loop_
_entity.id
_entity.type
_entity.pdbx_description
1 polymer ?
#
loop_
_entity_poly.entity_id
_entity_poly.type
_entity_poly.pdbx_seq_one_letter_code
_entity_poly.pdbx_strand_id
1 'polypeptide(L)'
;MTGTATGAGIADTAAVTYFRLRRELVSPGCERLVVPADAGTPFWAWYAEWQRGGAVRVEAGPPAGLAFPEPTGEVAQWCSGGLASAYTDLLVSHLSPTPLSYRSFAAEVEPHRAGAPLLFTLAVLSAHRGAACSYAGIARRAALAAPAGPSGPADIDADLEFLARWNEFHPALRLRTVCGELTRERMLASLPPGAEHRLEGCRRTAAAPWCGDCAMCFDTFYAAKAVGRPLGFRLSRRIFEERYTRDYRTWLNTEFRGVQDGGLQLLARLQITHGLQVDPSTDIDHRQEKPAGTHHEEQQT
;
A
#
# COMPACT_ATOMS: atom_id res chain seq x y z
N MET A 1 -18.71 38.75 19.11
CA MET A 1 -17.43 38.91 18.40
C MET A 1 -17.12 37.60 17.70
N THR A 2 -17.50 37.51 16.43
CA THR A 2 -17.29 36.35 15.56
C THR A 2 -15.91 36.46 14.92
N GLY A 3 -14.92 35.77 15.48
CA GLY A 3 -13.58 35.66 14.92
C GLY A 3 -13.56 34.63 13.80
N THR A 4 -13.54 35.11 12.57
CA THR A 4 -13.22 34.36 11.36
C THR A 4 -11.74 33.93 11.38
N ALA A 5 -11.47 32.64 11.58
CA ALA A 5 -10.17 32.04 11.28
C ALA A 5 -10.08 31.75 9.77
N THR A 6 -9.82 32.80 9.00
CA THR A 6 -9.44 32.72 7.59
C THR A 6 -7.99 32.23 7.46
N GLY A 7 -7.81 31.08 6.81
CA GLY A 7 -6.64 30.76 5.99
C GLY A 7 -5.25 31.00 6.59
N ALA A 8 -4.83 30.16 7.55
CA ALA A 8 -3.41 29.93 7.74
C ALA A 8 -2.92 29.05 6.57
N GLY A 9 -2.16 29.63 5.65
CA GLY A 9 -1.50 28.89 4.59
C GLY A 9 -0.62 27.78 5.16
N ILE A 10 -0.62 26.63 4.51
CA ILE A 10 0.12 25.40 4.85
C ILE A 10 1.66 25.60 4.86
N ALA A 11 2.16 26.80 4.57
CA ALA A 11 3.52 27.07 4.12
C ALA A 11 4.65 26.72 5.11
N ASP A 12 4.42 26.67 6.42
CA ASP A 12 5.48 26.41 7.42
C ASP A 12 5.05 25.41 8.50
N THR A 13 4.46 24.29 8.09
CA THR A 13 4.10 23.22 9.02
C THR A 13 5.21 22.18 9.14
N ALA A 14 5.29 21.49 10.28
CA ALA A 14 6.17 20.33 10.44
C ALA A 14 5.99 19.31 9.29
N ALA A 15 4.75 19.12 8.82
CA ALA A 15 4.44 18.25 7.69
C ALA A 15 5.13 18.65 6.38
N VAL A 16 5.05 19.93 5.99
CA VAL A 16 5.72 20.44 4.79
C VAL A 16 7.22 20.21 4.86
N THR A 17 7.83 20.48 6.02
CA THR A 17 9.26 20.25 6.20
C THR A 17 9.63 18.77 6.08
N TYR A 18 8.86 17.87 6.69
CA TYR A 18 9.09 16.43 6.58
C TYR A 18 8.94 15.92 5.14
N PHE A 19 7.95 16.41 4.39
CA PHE A 19 7.81 16.07 2.98
C PHE A 19 8.95 16.62 2.12
N ARG A 20 9.40 17.85 2.37
CA ARG A 20 10.56 18.44 1.69
C ARG A 20 11.83 17.62 1.93
N LEU A 21 12.13 17.29 3.19
CA LEU A 21 13.29 16.48 3.57
C LEU A 21 13.24 15.10 2.90
N ARG A 22 12.07 14.47 2.88
CA ARG A 22 11.89 13.20 2.17
C ARG A 22 12.14 13.35 0.67
N ARG A 23 11.62 14.41 0.04
CA ARG A 23 11.82 14.68 -1.40
C ARG A 23 13.29 14.88 -1.74
N GLU A 24 14.00 15.64 -0.93
CA GLU A 24 15.45 15.83 -1.05
C GLU A 24 16.22 14.51 -0.92
N LEU A 25 15.92 13.71 0.12
CA LEU A 25 16.54 12.40 0.34
C LEU A 25 16.40 11.44 -0.85
N VAL A 26 15.23 11.41 -1.49
CA VAL A 26 14.97 10.50 -2.62
C VAL A 26 15.36 11.09 -3.97
N SER A 27 15.84 12.34 -4.01
CA SER A 27 16.27 12.99 -5.24
C SER A 27 17.56 12.36 -5.79
N PRO A 28 17.70 12.18 -7.11
CA PRO A 28 18.95 11.70 -7.71
C PRO A 28 20.12 12.60 -7.31
N GLY A 29 21.24 12.00 -6.88
CA GLY A 29 22.44 12.74 -6.48
C GLY A 29 22.40 13.36 -5.08
N CYS A 30 21.39 13.08 -4.25
CA CYS A 30 21.47 13.42 -2.83
C CYS A 30 22.57 12.58 -2.18
N GLU A 31 23.68 13.22 -1.80
CA GLU A 31 24.78 12.63 -1.02
C GLU A 31 24.75 13.07 0.45
N ARG A 32 24.05 14.19 0.71
CA ARG A 32 23.95 14.83 2.02
C ARG A 32 22.54 15.38 2.23
N LEU A 33 21.97 15.14 3.41
CA LEU A 33 20.69 15.69 3.85
C LEU A 33 20.90 16.48 5.15
N VAL A 34 20.56 17.77 5.14
CA VAL A 34 20.61 18.62 6.33
C VAL A 34 19.23 18.66 6.98
N VAL A 35 19.13 18.10 8.19
CA VAL A 35 17.89 17.96 8.94
C VAL A 35 17.91 18.92 10.12
N PRO A 36 16.88 19.76 10.34
CA PRO A 36 16.81 20.61 11.52
C PRO A 36 16.99 19.80 12.81
N ALA A 37 17.75 20.33 13.77
CA ALA A 37 18.12 19.59 14.98
C ALA A 37 16.92 19.04 15.78
N ASP A 38 15.78 19.73 15.71
CA ASP A 38 14.51 19.38 16.34
C ASP A 38 13.64 18.41 15.53
N ALA A 39 13.98 18.13 14.27
CA ALA A 39 13.31 17.12 13.44
C ALA A 39 13.84 15.69 13.64
N GLY A 40 14.77 15.48 14.59
CA GLY A 40 15.25 14.15 14.97
C GLY A 40 16.25 13.54 14.01
N THR A 41 17.51 14.01 14.06
CA THR A 41 18.61 13.47 13.25
C THR A 41 18.76 11.94 13.32
N PRO A 42 18.60 11.26 14.47
CA PRO A 42 18.70 9.79 14.52
C PRO A 42 17.64 9.07 13.69
N PHE A 43 16.38 9.53 13.74
CA PHE A 43 15.30 8.97 12.94
C PHE A 43 15.59 9.14 11.44
N TRP A 44 16.03 10.34 11.03
CA TRP A 44 16.35 10.62 9.64
C TRP A 44 17.59 9.87 9.15
N ALA A 45 18.60 9.65 9.99
CA ALA A 45 19.75 8.83 9.66
C ALA A 45 19.34 7.38 9.36
N TRP A 46 18.54 6.77 10.26
CA TRP A 46 17.97 5.44 10.01
C TRP A 46 17.09 5.42 8.75
N TYR A 47 16.20 6.41 8.58
CA TYR A 47 15.31 6.46 7.43
C TYR A 47 16.07 6.63 6.10
N ALA A 48 17.17 7.38 6.10
CA ALA A 48 18.06 7.53 4.96
C ALA A 48 18.80 6.22 4.65
N GLU A 49 19.30 5.52 5.66
CA GLU A 49 19.88 4.19 5.50
C GLU A 49 18.85 3.20 4.93
N TRP A 50 17.64 3.20 5.47
CA TRP A 50 16.55 2.34 5.05
C TRP A 50 16.09 2.60 3.60
N GLN A 51 16.06 3.86 3.16
CA GLN A 51 15.68 4.24 1.79
C GLN A 51 16.80 4.12 0.77
N ARG A 52 18.06 4.35 1.17
CA ARG A 52 19.20 4.56 0.25
C ARG A 52 20.42 3.70 0.55
N GLY A 53 20.33 2.75 1.48
CA GLY A 53 21.39 1.81 1.82
C GLY A 53 22.67 2.48 2.35
N GLY A 54 22.55 3.60 3.06
CA GLY A 54 23.69 4.33 3.64
C GLY A 54 24.41 5.29 2.69
N ALA A 55 23.91 5.48 1.46
CA ALA A 55 24.51 6.37 0.47
C ALA A 55 24.35 7.88 0.77
N VAL A 56 23.61 8.26 1.82
CA VAL A 56 23.31 9.65 2.16
C VAL A 56 23.76 9.93 3.59
N ARG A 57 24.61 10.94 3.76
CA ARG A 57 25.01 11.43 5.09
C ARG A 57 23.95 12.39 5.63
N VAL A 58 23.44 12.11 6.82
CA VAL A 58 22.50 13.00 7.52
C VAL A 58 23.25 13.88 8.51
N GLU A 59 23.05 15.19 8.43
CA GLU A 59 23.69 16.19 9.29
C GLU A 59 22.64 17.03 10.01
N ALA A 60 22.92 17.40 11.26
CA ALA A 60 22.07 18.33 12.00
C ALA A 60 22.27 19.76 11.51
N GLY A 61 21.19 20.41 11.10
CA GLY A 61 21.09 21.84 10.82
C GLY A 61 20.56 22.65 12.02
N PRO A 62 20.38 23.97 11.88
CA PRO A 62 19.77 24.80 12.92
C PRO A 62 18.34 24.33 13.26
N PRO A 63 17.87 24.52 14.50
CA PRO A 63 16.49 24.21 14.87
C PRO A 63 15.51 25.08 14.07
N ALA A 64 14.37 24.50 13.70
CA ALA A 64 13.37 25.18 12.86
C ALA A 64 11.99 25.33 13.53
N GLY A 65 11.86 24.99 14.82
CA GLY A 65 10.59 25.02 15.55
C GLY A 65 9.62 23.93 15.10
N LEU A 66 10.14 22.77 14.70
CA LEU A 66 9.36 21.70 14.09
C LEU A 66 8.68 20.85 15.15
N ALA A 67 7.49 21.26 15.56
CA ALA A 67 6.59 20.46 16.37
C ALA A 67 5.32 20.11 15.58
N PHE A 68 4.92 18.84 15.64
CA PHE A 68 3.54 18.49 15.30
C PHE A 68 2.59 19.00 16.40
N PRO A 69 1.31 19.25 16.09
CA PRO A 69 0.31 19.60 17.10
C PRO A 69 0.22 18.54 18.21
N GLU A 70 -0.18 18.99 19.41
CA GLU A 70 -0.48 18.09 20.51
C GLU A 70 -1.60 17.08 20.13
N PRO A 71 -1.54 15.84 20.63
CA PRO A 71 -2.55 14.84 20.32
C PRO A 71 -3.95 15.24 20.83
N THR A 72 -4.97 15.15 19.97
CA THR A 72 -6.35 15.57 20.29
C THR A 72 -7.26 14.44 20.80
N GLY A 73 -6.71 13.27 21.15
CA GLY A 73 -7.50 12.07 21.48
C GLY A 73 -8.23 11.45 20.28
N GLU A 74 -8.18 12.11 19.12
CA GLU A 74 -8.76 11.64 17.88
C GLU A 74 -8.03 10.40 17.37
N VAL A 75 -8.82 9.47 16.84
CA VAL A 75 -8.34 8.32 16.08
C VAL A 75 -8.53 8.62 14.61
N ALA A 76 -7.50 8.34 13.80
CA ALA A 76 -7.60 8.43 12.36
C ALA A 76 -7.42 7.05 11.71
N GLN A 77 -8.00 6.89 10.53
CA GLN A 77 -7.83 5.69 9.74
C GLN A 77 -7.43 6.05 8.32
N TRP A 78 -6.43 5.35 7.81
CA TRP A 78 -6.09 5.44 6.42
C TRP A 78 -7.03 4.64 5.52
N CYS A 79 -7.57 5.34 4.52
CA CYS A 79 -8.42 4.78 3.49
C CYS A 79 -7.68 4.80 2.14
N SER A 80 -6.81 3.81 1.88
CA SER A 80 -6.20 3.62 0.55
C SER A 80 -7.15 3.00 -0.47
N GLY A 81 -8.30 2.48 -0.02
CA GLY A 81 -9.03 1.44 -0.74
C GLY A 81 -8.31 0.09 -0.63
N GLY A 82 -8.97 -0.97 -1.09
CA GLY A 82 -8.45 -2.34 -1.09
C GLY A 82 -8.73 -3.14 0.18
N LEU A 83 -8.35 -4.42 0.12
CA LEU A 83 -8.67 -5.43 1.15
C LEU A 83 -8.16 -5.06 2.55
N ALA A 84 -6.92 -4.60 2.68
CA ALA A 84 -6.35 -4.25 3.97
C ALA A 84 -7.03 -3.00 4.57
N SER A 85 -7.42 -2.04 3.74
CA SER A 85 -8.18 -0.85 4.16
C SER A 85 -9.59 -1.22 4.62
N ALA A 86 -10.28 -2.09 3.87
CA ALA A 86 -11.63 -2.56 4.23
C ALA A 86 -11.62 -3.43 5.50
N TYR A 87 -10.59 -4.27 5.67
CA TYR A 87 -10.41 -5.04 6.89
C TYR A 87 -10.13 -4.14 8.10
N THR A 88 -9.29 -3.12 7.91
CA THR A 88 -9.02 -2.13 8.96
C THR A 88 -10.30 -1.38 9.34
N ASP A 89 -11.06 -0.91 8.35
CA ASP A 89 -12.36 -0.24 8.55
C ASP A 89 -13.30 -1.08 9.41
N LEU A 90 -13.45 -2.36 9.07
CA LEU A 90 -14.26 -3.29 9.85
C LEU A 90 -13.83 -3.32 11.32
N LEU A 91 -12.52 -3.46 11.58
CA LEU A 91 -12.00 -3.63 12.93
C LEU A 91 -12.03 -2.35 13.76
N VAL A 92 -11.80 -1.19 13.16
CA VAL A 92 -11.67 0.07 13.91
C VAL A 92 -12.88 0.97 13.81
N SER A 93 -13.91 0.61 13.04
CA SER A 93 -15.15 1.39 12.90
C SER A 93 -15.81 1.79 14.23
N HIS A 94 -15.76 0.92 15.23
CA HIS A 94 -16.29 1.19 16.57
C HIS A 94 -15.58 2.35 17.31
N LEU A 95 -14.38 2.73 16.87
CA LEU A 95 -13.63 3.89 17.38
C LEU A 95 -14.03 5.20 16.67
N SER A 96 -14.94 5.15 15.69
CA SER A 96 -15.32 6.30 14.85
C SER A 96 -14.13 7.06 14.27
N PRO A 97 -13.17 6.38 13.59
CA PRO A 97 -11.95 7.01 13.14
C PRO A 97 -12.23 8.05 12.05
N THR A 98 -11.51 9.18 12.10
CA THR A 98 -11.56 10.16 11.02
C THR A 98 -10.86 9.59 9.78
N PRO A 99 -11.54 9.50 8.62
CA PRO A 99 -10.92 8.97 7.42
C PRO A 99 -9.84 9.92 6.90
N LEU A 100 -8.70 9.35 6.57
CA LEU A 100 -7.58 9.99 5.87
C LEU A 100 -7.50 9.43 4.45
N SER A 101 -7.39 10.31 3.46
CA SER A 101 -7.24 9.93 2.06
C SER A 101 -6.04 10.63 1.44
N TYR A 102 -5.28 9.92 0.60
CA TYR A 102 -4.15 10.51 -0.13
C TYR A 102 -4.62 11.55 -1.14
N ARG A 103 -5.89 11.44 -1.59
CA ARG A 103 -6.47 12.37 -2.53
C ARG A 103 -6.54 13.79 -1.96
N SER A 104 -6.65 13.91 -0.64
CA SER A 104 -6.56 15.19 0.06
C SER A 104 -5.16 15.82 -0.01
N PHE A 105 -4.15 15.08 -0.46
CA PHE A 105 -2.74 15.47 -0.52
C PHE A 105 -2.07 15.04 -1.83
N ALA A 106 -2.83 15.05 -2.94
CA ALA A 106 -2.43 14.49 -4.23
C ALA A 106 -1.10 15.05 -4.79
N ALA A 107 -0.69 16.27 -4.39
CA ALA A 107 0.58 16.87 -4.77
C ALA A 107 1.82 16.15 -4.18
N GLU A 108 1.64 15.37 -3.10
CA GLU A 108 2.73 14.72 -2.37
C GLU A 108 2.79 13.19 -2.59
N VAL A 109 1.90 12.65 -3.45
CA VAL A 109 1.72 11.20 -3.63
C VAL A 109 1.80 10.82 -5.12
N GLU A 110 2.90 10.17 -5.50
CA GLU A 110 3.03 9.60 -6.85
C GLU A 110 2.08 8.39 -7.04
N PRO A 111 1.34 8.29 -8.17
CA PRO A 111 0.33 7.24 -8.38
C PRO A 111 0.83 5.78 -8.38
N HIS A 112 2.15 5.54 -8.47
CA HIS A 112 2.71 4.24 -8.82
C HIS A 112 3.75 3.64 -7.85
N ARG A 113 4.08 4.27 -6.71
CA ARG A 113 5.07 3.71 -5.78
C ARG A 113 4.40 3.05 -4.57
N ALA A 114 4.20 1.73 -4.66
CA ALA A 114 3.62 0.92 -3.58
C ALA A 114 4.70 0.40 -2.61
N GLY A 115 4.83 1.03 -1.44
CA GLY A 115 5.67 0.62 -0.29
C GLY A 115 5.87 1.79 0.69
N ALA A 116 6.63 1.59 1.77
CA ALA A 116 7.48 2.56 2.51
C ALA A 116 7.20 4.09 2.34
N PRO A 117 7.39 4.70 1.14
CA PRO A 117 6.84 6.01 0.77
C PRO A 117 5.45 6.36 1.30
N LEU A 118 4.53 5.40 1.24
CA LEU A 118 3.15 5.58 1.67
C LEU A 118 3.09 5.73 3.18
N LEU A 119 3.76 4.85 3.94
CA LEU A 119 3.73 4.86 5.40
C LEU A 119 4.28 6.15 6.00
N PHE A 120 5.39 6.66 5.45
CA PHE A 120 5.91 7.96 5.85
C PHE A 120 4.86 9.06 5.65
N THR A 121 4.22 9.10 4.49
CA THR A 121 3.15 10.07 4.21
C THR A 121 1.99 9.92 5.20
N LEU A 122 1.58 8.70 5.53
CA LEU A 122 0.53 8.46 6.53
C LEU A 122 0.91 8.99 7.89
N ALA A 123 2.13 8.68 8.32
CA ALA A 123 2.63 9.03 9.63
C ALA A 123 2.68 10.56 9.79
N VAL A 124 3.24 11.25 8.78
CA VAL A 124 3.33 12.72 8.76
C VAL A 124 1.96 13.39 8.72
N LEU A 125 1.04 12.93 7.87
CA LEU A 125 -0.30 13.53 7.78
C LEU A 125 -1.14 13.29 9.04
N SER A 126 -0.99 12.12 9.64
CA SER A 126 -1.64 11.79 10.91
C SER A 126 -1.15 12.68 12.03
N ALA A 127 0.17 12.81 12.15
CA ALA A 127 0.81 13.66 13.14
C ALA A 127 0.47 15.14 12.91
N HIS A 128 0.41 15.59 11.67
CA HIS A 128 -0.03 16.94 11.32
C HIS A 128 -1.43 17.28 11.81
N ARG A 129 -2.32 16.29 11.86
CA ARG A 129 -3.69 16.45 12.38
C ARG A 129 -3.78 16.35 13.91
N GLY A 130 -2.69 16.01 14.60
CA GLY A 130 -2.72 15.71 16.04
C GLY A 130 -3.47 14.41 16.36
N ALA A 131 -3.57 13.47 15.40
CA ALA A 131 -4.22 12.19 15.67
C ALA A 131 -3.37 11.39 16.67
N ALA A 132 -3.93 11.10 17.84
CA ALA A 132 -3.24 10.34 18.89
C ALA A 132 -2.91 8.91 18.45
N CYS A 133 -3.78 8.34 17.61
CA CYS A 133 -3.55 7.03 17.00
C CYS A 133 -4.10 6.99 15.57
N SER A 134 -3.26 6.53 14.65
CA SER A 134 -3.64 6.29 13.26
C SER A 134 -3.53 4.82 12.89
N TYR A 135 -4.57 4.32 12.21
CA TYR A 135 -4.62 2.95 11.72
C TYR A 135 -4.37 2.90 10.21
N ALA A 136 -3.36 2.15 9.79
CA ALA A 136 -3.04 1.88 8.41
C ALA A 136 -3.34 0.42 8.06
N GLY A 137 -4.10 0.19 6.99
CA GLY A 137 -4.33 -1.15 6.46
C GLY A 137 -3.10 -1.68 5.73
N ILE A 138 -2.16 -2.25 6.48
CA ILE A 138 -0.93 -2.83 5.95
C ILE A 138 -0.96 -4.34 6.13
N ALA A 139 -1.25 -5.06 5.06
CA ALA A 139 -1.26 -6.51 5.05
C ALA A 139 0.13 -7.08 4.80
N ARG A 140 0.38 -8.29 5.30
CA ARG A 140 1.50 -9.10 4.86
C ARG A 140 1.46 -9.28 3.36
N ARG A 141 2.47 -8.72 2.67
CA ARG A 141 2.83 -9.20 1.34
C ARG A 141 3.24 -10.66 1.52
N ALA A 142 2.72 -11.57 0.71
CA ALA A 142 3.09 -12.98 0.78
C ALA A 142 4.56 -13.13 0.33
N ALA A 143 5.49 -12.74 1.20
CA ALA A 143 6.89 -13.06 1.13
C ALA A 143 7.09 -14.26 2.07
N LEU A 144 7.17 -15.45 1.48
CA LEU A 144 7.98 -16.50 2.07
C LEU A 144 9.42 -16.08 1.82
N ALA A 145 10.02 -15.47 2.85
CA ALA A 145 11.44 -15.13 3.01
C ALA A 145 12.24 -15.03 1.69
N ALA A 146 12.38 -13.81 1.15
CA ALA A 146 13.43 -13.53 0.19
C ALA A 146 14.73 -13.21 0.96
N PRO A 147 15.89 -13.81 0.61
CA PRO A 147 17.15 -13.27 1.08
C PRO A 147 17.34 -11.89 0.45
N ALA A 148 17.57 -10.90 1.31
CA ALA A 148 17.76 -9.50 0.93
C ALA A 148 18.78 -9.35 -0.22
N GLY A 149 18.32 -8.80 -1.35
CA GLY A 149 19.16 -8.24 -2.39
C GLY A 149 19.33 -6.72 -2.19
N PRO A 150 20.44 -6.12 -2.67
CA PRO A 150 21.02 -4.92 -2.09
C PRO A 150 20.47 -3.63 -2.71
N SER A 151 19.21 -3.28 -2.46
CA SER A 151 18.76 -1.87 -2.46
C SER A 151 17.26 -1.77 -2.17
N GLY A 152 16.91 -1.77 -0.89
CA GLY A 152 15.59 -1.41 -0.37
C GLY A 152 14.74 -2.61 0.08
N PRO A 153 14.31 -2.67 1.35
CA PRO A 153 13.47 -3.76 1.83
C PRO A 153 12.02 -3.56 1.33
N ALA A 154 11.59 -4.37 0.37
CA ALA A 154 10.23 -4.38 -0.17
C ALA A 154 9.30 -5.37 0.59
N ASP A 155 9.58 -5.61 1.87
CA ASP A 155 8.96 -6.67 2.68
C ASP A 155 8.02 -6.12 3.77
N ILE A 156 7.09 -6.93 4.27
CA ILE A 156 6.25 -6.59 5.44
C ILE A 156 7.10 -6.20 6.64
N ASP A 157 8.24 -6.86 6.82
CA ASP A 157 9.16 -6.60 7.93
C ASP A 157 9.67 -5.16 7.87
N ALA A 158 9.81 -4.60 6.67
CA ALA A 158 10.15 -3.20 6.45
C ALA A 158 9.03 -2.24 6.89
N ASP A 159 7.78 -2.60 6.58
CA ASP A 159 6.61 -1.81 6.99
C ASP A 159 6.43 -1.84 8.52
N LEU A 160 6.62 -3.01 9.15
CA LEU A 160 6.57 -3.16 10.61
C LEU A 160 7.74 -2.47 11.32
N GLU A 161 8.96 -2.56 10.75
CA GLU A 161 10.13 -1.82 11.23
C GLU A 161 9.88 -0.32 11.18
N PHE A 162 9.32 0.19 10.07
CA PHE A 162 8.96 1.60 9.94
C PHE A 162 7.96 2.02 11.03
N LEU A 163 6.90 1.23 11.27
CA LEU A 163 5.94 1.52 12.33
C LEU A 163 6.61 1.57 13.71
N ALA A 164 7.50 0.63 14.01
CA ALA A 164 8.22 0.59 15.28
C ALA A 164 9.09 1.83 15.47
N ARG A 165 9.88 2.19 14.45
CA ARG A 165 10.77 3.37 14.47
C ARG A 165 10.02 4.68 14.52
N TRP A 166 8.91 4.80 13.79
CA TRP A 166 8.03 5.96 13.90
C TRP A 166 7.47 6.11 15.32
N ASN A 167 6.99 5.01 15.92
CA ASN A 167 6.40 5.06 17.26
C ASN A 167 7.44 5.29 18.37
N GLU A 168 8.69 4.91 18.16
CA GLU A 168 9.82 5.28 19.03
C GLU A 168 10.10 6.78 18.94
N PHE A 169 10.10 7.33 17.72
CA PHE A 169 10.38 8.74 17.47
C PHE A 169 9.23 9.68 17.85
N HIS A 170 7.98 9.26 17.66
CA HIS A 170 6.76 10.01 17.98
C HIS A 170 5.80 9.19 18.87
N PRO A 171 6.13 8.97 20.16
CA PRO A 171 5.37 8.05 21.03
C PRO A 171 3.93 8.50 21.34
N ALA A 172 3.64 9.80 21.18
CA ALA A 172 2.34 10.42 21.41
C ALA A 172 1.43 10.43 20.16
N LEU A 173 1.98 10.21 18.96
CA LEU A 173 1.28 10.25 17.67
C LEU A 173 1.47 8.92 16.94
N ARG A 174 0.83 7.87 17.49
CA ARG A 174 1.14 6.49 17.14
C ARG A 174 0.57 6.09 15.79
N LEU A 175 1.32 5.33 15.03
CA LEU A 175 0.87 4.64 13.82
C LEU A 175 0.77 3.14 14.07
N ARG A 176 -0.34 2.51 13.67
CA ARG A 176 -0.62 1.08 13.89
C ARG A 176 -1.14 0.43 12.62
N THR A 177 -0.93 -0.88 12.49
CA THR A 177 -1.66 -1.73 11.55
C THR A 177 -2.40 -2.81 12.33
N VAL A 178 -3.64 -3.09 11.94
CA VAL A 178 -4.39 -4.28 12.41
C VAL A 178 -4.26 -5.46 11.46
N CYS A 179 -3.69 -5.21 10.28
CA CYS A 179 -3.50 -6.21 9.24
C CYS A 179 -2.13 -6.91 9.29
N GLY A 180 -1.17 -6.38 10.08
CA GLY A 180 0.26 -6.73 10.03
C GLY A 180 0.53 -8.20 9.71
N GLU A 181 0.28 -9.11 10.64
CA GLU A 181 0.58 -10.54 10.44
C GLU A 181 -0.44 -11.32 9.58
N LEU A 182 -1.43 -10.63 9.00
CA LEU A 182 -2.50 -11.28 8.26
C LEU A 182 -2.18 -11.36 6.77
N THR A 183 -2.39 -12.55 6.24
CA THR A 183 -2.35 -12.83 4.81
C THR A 183 -3.67 -12.41 4.15
N ARG A 184 -3.66 -12.22 2.82
CA ARG A 184 -4.85 -11.79 2.05
C ARG A 184 -6.05 -12.70 2.29
N GLU A 185 -5.87 -14.00 2.22
CA GLU A 185 -6.94 -14.96 2.43
C GLU A 185 -7.42 -15.02 3.89
N ARG A 186 -6.57 -14.73 4.89
CA ARG A 186 -7.01 -14.58 6.29
C ARG A 186 -7.87 -13.34 6.50
N MET A 187 -7.49 -12.21 5.90
CA MET A 187 -8.35 -11.00 5.91
C MET A 187 -9.67 -11.28 5.21
N LEU A 188 -9.64 -11.89 4.02
CA LEU A 188 -10.85 -12.26 3.28
C LEU A 188 -11.73 -13.22 4.06
N ALA A 189 -11.18 -14.23 4.74
CA ALA A 189 -11.97 -15.15 5.56
C ALA A 189 -12.62 -14.45 6.76
N SER A 190 -12.02 -13.36 7.25
CA SER A 190 -12.47 -12.64 8.45
C SER A 190 -13.50 -11.55 8.18
N LEU A 191 -13.71 -11.14 6.92
CA LEU A 191 -14.74 -10.16 6.58
C LEU A 191 -16.14 -10.77 6.76
N PRO A 192 -17.18 -10.01 7.16
CA PRO A 192 -18.54 -10.54 7.23
C PRO A 192 -19.07 -10.85 5.81
N PRO A 193 -19.94 -11.85 5.62
CA PRO A 193 -20.56 -12.13 4.33
C PRO A 193 -21.19 -10.87 3.73
N GLY A 194 -20.99 -10.64 2.44
CA GLY A 194 -21.51 -9.44 1.78
C GLY A 194 -20.61 -8.21 1.87
N ALA A 195 -19.50 -8.22 2.62
CA ALA A 195 -18.56 -7.10 2.69
C ALA A 195 -17.72 -6.86 1.43
N GLU A 196 -17.89 -7.69 0.39
CA GLU A 196 -17.12 -7.61 -0.86
C GLU A 196 -17.33 -6.28 -1.60
N HIS A 197 -18.51 -5.66 -1.44
CA HIS A 197 -18.81 -4.33 -1.99
C HIS A 197 -17.93 -3.22 -1.39
N ARG A 198 -17.35 -3.44 -0.21
CA ARG A 198 -16.46 -2.48 0.47
C ARG A 198 -15.01 -2.62 0.02
N LEU A 199 -14.69 -3.66 -0.75
CA LEU A 199 -13.37 -3.88 -1.29
C LEU A 199 -13.18 -3.00 -2.54
N GLU A 200 -12.62 -1.80 -2.37
CA GLU A 200 -12.18 -0.99 -3.51
C GLU A 200 -10.96 -1.65 -4.16
N GLY A 201 -11.20 -2.48 -5.16
CA GLY A 201 -10.27 -3.52 -5.56
C GLY A 201 -9.31 -3.21 -6.69
N CYS A 202 -9.64 -2.30 -7.62
CA CYS A 202 -8.77 -1.95 -8.76
C CYS A 202 -9.01 -0.51 -9.20
N ARG A 203 -8.02 0.38 -9.02
CA ARG A 203 -8.11 1.79 -9.45
C ARG A 203 -8.12 2.00 -10.97
N ARG A 204 -8.05 0.93 -11.78
CA ARG A 204 -8.06 1.04 -13.24
C ARG A 204 -9.45 1.36 -13.82
N THR A 205 -10.53 1.13 -13.07
CA THR A 205 -11.89 1.31 -13.57
C THR A 205 -12.75 2.05 -12.55
N ALA A 206 -13.37 3.16 -12.95
CA ALA A 206 -14.35 3.86 -12.11
C ALA A 206 -15.72 3.14 -12.04
N ALA A 207 -16.01 2.27 -13.02
CA ALA A 207 -17.31 1.63 -13.19
C ALA A 207 -17.48 0.28 -12.46
N ALA A 208 -16.40 -0.35 -12.01
CA ALA A 208 -16.43 -1.64 -11.34
C ALA A 208 -15.34 -1.72 -10.24
N PRO A 209 -15.63 -2.36 -9.10
CA PRO A 209 -14.67 -2.48 -7.99
C PRO A 209 -13.44 -3.30 -8.38
N TRP A 210 -13.55 -4.18 -9.38
CA TRP A 210 -12.47 -5.04 -9.87
C TRP A 210 -12.39 -4.98 -11.39
N CYS A 211 -11.19 -4.70 -11.90
CA CYS A 211 -10.95 -4.68 -13.35
C CYS A 211 -10.68 -6.08 -13.94
N GLY A 212 -10.42 -7.09 -13.10
CA GLY A 212 -10.11 -8.46 -13.53
C GLY A 212 -8.79 -8.63 -14.28
N ASP A 213 -8.06 -7.55 -14.56
CA ASP A 213 -6.96 -7.51 -15.55
C ASP A 213 -5.63 -6.97 -14.98
N CYS A 214 -5.48 -6.93 -13.66
CA CYS A 214 -4.25 -6.46 -13.01
C CYS A 214 -3.74 -7.46 -11.97
N ALA A 215 -2.45 -7.34 -11.60
CA ALA A 215 -1.82 -8.22 -10.60
C ALA A 215 -2.57 -8.26 -9.26
N MET A 216 -3.07 -7.11 -8.79
CA MET A 216 -3.87 -7.07 -7.56
C MET A 216 -5.21 -7.82 -7.68
N CYS A 217 -5.89 -7.73 -8.83
CA CYS A 217 -7.08 -8.53 -9.10
C CYS A 217 -6.75 -10.02 -9.14
N PHE A 218 -5.65 -10.40 -9.78
CA PHE A 218 -5.19 -11.79 -9.86
C PHE A 218 -4.95 -12.40 -8.48
N ASP A 219 -4.12 -11.74 -7.67
CA ASP A 219 -3.81 -12.20 -6.31
C ASP A 219 -5.07 -12.28 -5.43
N THR A 220 -5.94 -11.27 -5.51
CA THR A 220 -7.13 -11.18 -4.65
C THR A 220 -8.18 -12.20 -5.06
N PHE A 221 -8.32 -12.46 -6.36
CA PHE A 221 -9.17 -13.52 -6.90
C PHE A 221 -8.77 -14.88 -6.33
N TYR A 222 -7.50 -15.27 -6.43
CA TYR A 222 -7.06 -16.57 -5.93
C TYR A 222 -7.05 -16.67 -4.41
N ALA A 223 -6.73 -15.59 -3.70
CA ALA A 223 -6.86 -15.54 -2.26
C ALA A 223 -8.31 -15.78 -1.82
N ALA A 224 -9.29 -15.22 -2.54
CA ALA A 224 -10.70 -15.42 -2.25
C ALA A 224 -11.20 -16.82 -2.65
N LYS A 225 -10.79 -17.32 -3.82
CA LYS A 225 -11.07 -18.70 -4.26
C LYS A 225 -10.59 -19.73 -3.24
N ALA A 226 -9.38 -19.55 -2.70
CA ALA A 226 -8.79 -20.44 -1.71
C ALA A 226 -9.59 -20.55 -0.41
N VAL A 227 -10.36 -19.53 -0.04
CA VAL A 227 -11.23 -19.52 1.15
C VAL A 227 -12.72 -19.62 0.81
N GLY A 228 -13.05 -20.01 -0.43
CA GLY A 228 -14.44 -20.19 -0.87
C GLY A 228 -15.25 -18.90 -0.89
N ARG A 229 -14.60 -17.74 -1.03
CA ARG A 229 -15.26 -16.43 -0.98
C ARG A 229 -15.52 -15.86 -2.39
N PRO A 230 -16.78 -15.69 -2.81
CA PRO A 230 -17.08 -15.13 -4.13
C PRO A 230 -16.89 -13.61 -4.14
N LEU A 231 -16.01 -13.09 -5.01
CA LEU A 231 -15.82 -11.64 -5.19
C LEU A 231 -16.68 -11.03 -6.30
N GLY A 232 -17.45 -11.85 -7.03
CA GLY A 232 -18.33 -11.39 -8.10
C GLY A 232 -17.63 -10.94 -9.38
N PHE A 233 -16.35 -11.30 -9.58
CA PHE A 233 -15.63 -11.08 -10.83
C PHE A 233 -14.80 -12.30 -11.22
N ARG A 234 -14.39 -12.35 -12.49
CA ARG A 234 -13.44 -13.32 -13.06
C ARG A 234 -12.24 -12.60 -13.65
N LEU A 235 -11.16 -13.33 -13.88
CA LEU A 235 -9.93 -12.78 -14.45
C LEU A 235 -10.06 -12.61 -15.96
N SER A 236 -9.35 -11.63 -16.51
CA SER A 236 -9.15 -11.57 -17.96
C SER A 236 -8.24 -12.73 -18.40
N ARG A 237 -8.41 -13.19 -19.64
CA ARG A 237 -7.49 -14.18 -20.22
C ARG A 237 -6.05 -13.67 -20.20
N ARG A 238 -5.86 -12.38 -20.51
CA ARG A 238 -4.56 -11.73 -20.56
C ARG A 238 -3.80 -11.84 -19.25
N ILE A 239 -4.40 -11.42 -18.11
CA ILE A 239 -3.71 -11.47 -16.82
C ILE A 239 -3.48 -12.91 -16.36
N PHE A 240 -4.39 -13.84 -16.71
CA PHE A 240 -4.23 -15.25 -16.42
C PHE A 240 -3.01 -15.84 -17.16
N GLU A 241 -2.92 -15.64 -18.47
CA GLU A 241 -1.80 -16.13 -19.28
C GLU A 241 -0.48 -15.51 -18.84
N GLU A 242 -0.49 -14.21 -18.55
CA GLU A 242 0.68 -13.48 -18.07
C GLU A 242 1.18 -14.01 -16.73
N ARG A 243 0.32 -14.10 -15.71
CA ARG A 243 0.73 -14.38 -14.34
C ARG A 243 0.78 -15.87 -14.01
N TYR A 244 -0.20 -16.64 -14.47
CA TYR A 244 -0.23 -18.09 -14.21
C TYR A 244 0.59 -18.85 -15.25
N THR A 245 0.23 -18.74 -16.53
CA THR A 245 0.84 -19.58 -17.58
C THR A 245 2.31 -19.25 -17.81
N ARG A 246 2.67 -17.96 -17.86
CA ARG A 246 4.05 -17.53 -18.08
C ARG A 246 4.82 -17.44 -16.78
N ASP A 247 4.46 -16.52 -15.87
CA ASP A 247 5.32 -16.22 -14.71
C ASP A 247 5.37 -17.40 -13.70
N TYR A 248 4.21 -17.88 -13.24
CA TYR A 248 4.13 -18.91 -12.21
C TYR A 248 4.65 -20.29 -12.66
N ARG A 249 4.22 -20.77 -13.84
CA ARG A 249 4.72 -22.06 -14.35
C ARG A 249 6.21 -22.03 -14.63
N THR A 250 6.75 -20.92 -15.14
CA THR A 250 8.19 -20.77 -15.31
C THR A 250 8.90 -20.88 -13.96
N TRP A 251 8.41 -20.16 -12.94
CA TRP A 251 8.99 -20.21 -11.59
C TRP A 251 8.93 -21.60 -10.95
N LEU A 252 7.88 -22.38 -11.17
CA LEU A 252 7.82 -23.78 -10.74
C LEU A 252 8.83 -24.66 -11.49
N ASN A 253 8.92 -24.51 -12.82
CA ASN A 253 9.82 -25.30 -13.66
C ASN A 253 11.29 -25.01 -13.38
N THR A 254 11.61 -23.83 -12.84
CA THR A 254 12.96 -23.48 -12.39
C THR A 254 13.25 -23.92 -10.96
N GLU A 255 12.42 -24.78 -10.36
CA GLU A 255 12.52 -25.21 -8.96
C GLU A 255 12.57 -24.02 -7.99
N PHE A 256 11.71 -23.04 -8.22
CA PHE A 256 11.61 -21.80 -7.45
C PHE A 256 12.86 -20.89 -7.54
N ARG A 257 13.79 -21.16 -8.46
CA ARG A 257 14.97 -20.32 -8.72
C ARG A 257 14.58 -19.16 -9.65
N GLY A 258 15.02 -17.93 -9.33
CA GLY A 258 14.76 -16.74 -10.15
C GLY A 258 14.09 -15.59 -9.38
N VAL A 259 13.43 -14.68 -10.10
CA VAL A 259 12.77 -13.49 -9.52
C VAL A 259 11.68 -13.92 -8.54
N GLN A 260 11.84 -13.53 -7.28
CA GLN A 260 10.90 -13.80 -6.21
C GLN A 260 9.82 -12.71 -6.16
N ASP A 261 8.78 -12.90 -6.99
CA ASP A 261 7.57 -12.08 -6.96
C ASP A 261 6.59 -12.62 -5.91
N GLY A 262 6.13 -11.75 -5.01
CA GLY A 262 5.24 -12.14 -3.90
C GLY A 262 3.87 -12.70 -4.34
N GLY A 263 3.42 -12.41 -5.56
CA GLY A 263 2.22 -13.02 -6.16
C GLY A 263 2.42 -14.49 -6.54
N LEU A 264 3.63 -14.88 -6.95
CA LEU A 264 3.95 -16.28 -7.27
C LEU A 264 4.02 -17.13 -5.99
N GLN A 265 4.65 -16.57 -4.96
CA GLN A 265 4.71 -17.20 -3.64
C GLN A 265 3.32 -17.30 -2.99
N LEU A 266 2.47 -16.28 -3.18
CA LEU A 266 1.06 -16.35 -2.79
C LEU A 266 0.39 -17.58 -3.41
N LEU A 267 0.46 -17.76 -4.73
CA LEU A 267 -0.17 -18.91 -5.41
C LEU A 267 0.32 -20.26 -4.89
N ALA A 268 1.64 -20.46 -4.80
CA ALA A 268 2.18 -21.72 -4.28
C ALA A 268 1.70 -21.99 -2.84
N ARG A 269 1.72 -20.97 -1.99
CA ARG A 269 1.22 -21.09 -0.62
C ARG A 269 -0.27 -21.43 -0.58
N LEU A 270 -1.10 -20.83 -1.44
CA LEU A 270 -2.53 -21.14 -1.51
C LEU A 270 -2.79 -22.57 -2.00
N GLN A 271 -2.01 -23.06 -2.97
CA GLN A 271 -2.10 -24.45 -3.43
C GLN A 271 -1.70 -25.44 -2.33
N ILE A 272 -0.60 -25.18 -1.63
CA ILE A 272 -0.10 -26.04 -0.54
C ILE A 272 -1.03 -26.01 0.68
N THR A 273 -1.47 -24.82 1.09
CA THR A 273 -2.19 -24.62 2.36
C THR A 273 -3.68 -24.91 2.22
N HIS A 274 -4.28 -24.57 1.07
CA HIS A 274 -5.73 -24.64 0.86
C HIS A 274 -6.15 -25.63 -0.23
N GLY A 275 -5.20 -26.33 -0.87
CA GLY A 275 -5.51 -27.22 -1.99
C GLY A 275 -6.09 -26.48 -3.20
N LEU A 276 -5.78 -25.17 -3.34
CA LEU A 276 -6.31 -24.31 -4.39
C LEU A 276 -6.15 -24.95 -5.77
N GLN A 277 -7.27 -25.16 -6.46
CA GLN A 277 -7.26 -25.60 -7.86
C GLN A 277 -7.32 -24.37 -8.77
N VAL A 278 -6.45 -24.33 -9.78
CA VAL A 278 -6.48 -23.32 -10.83
C VAL A 278 -7.14 -23.92 -12.06
N ASP A 279 -8.21 -23.30 -12.53
CA ASP A 279 -9.03 -23.81 -13.63
C ASP A 279 -9.42 -22.65 -14.57
N PRO A 280 -8.81 -22.55 -15.76
CA PRO A 280 -9.10 -21.50 -16.72
C PRO A 280 -10.58 -21.38 -17.09
N SER A 281 -11.33 -22.49 -17.11
CA SER A 281 -12.73 -22.52 -17.55
C SER A 281 -13.68 -21.83 -16.57
N THR A 282 -13.30 -21.79 -15.29
CA THR A 282 -14.07 -21.15 -14.22
C THR A 282 -13.45 -19.82 -13.78
N ASP A 283 -12.13 -19.67 -13.92
CA ASP A 283 -11.39 -18.51 -13.44
C ASP A 283 -11.39 -17.32 -14.41
N ILE A 284 -11.58 -17.57 -15.71
CA ILE A 284 -11.50 -16.56 -16.76
C ILE A 284 -12.90 -16.08 -17.22
N ASP A 285 -13.04 -14.78 -17.48
CA ASP A 285 -14.17 -14.22 -18.22
C ASP A 285 -13.96 -14.30 -19.73
N HIS A 286 -14.65 -15.22 -20.39
CA HIS A 286 -14.59 -15.38 -21.85
C HIS A 286 -15.40 -14.33 -22.62
N ARG A 287 -16.18 -13.45 -21.95
CA ARG A 287 -17.05 -12.47 -22.60
C ARG A 287 -16.36 -11.15 -22.96
N GLN A 288 -15.14 -10.91 -22.46
CA GLN A 288 -14.35 -9.70 -22.77
C GLN A 288 -13.70 -9.75 -24.17
N GLU A 289 -13.94 -10.81 -24.95
CA GLU A 289 -13.42 -11.02 -26.31
C GLU A 289 -14.38 -10.50 -27.40
N LYS A 290 -14.84 -9.24 -27.31
CA LYS A 290 -15.19 -8.54 -28.56
C LYS A 290 -13.94 -7.82 -29.06
N PRO A 291 -13.28 -8.29 -30.13
CA PRO A 291 -12.30 -7.45 -30.80
C PRO A 291 -13.00 -6.14 -31.19
N ALA A 292 -12.32 -5.01 -30.97
CA ALA A 292 -12.74 -3.75 -31.56
C ALA A 292 -13.02 -4.00 -33.03
N GLY A 293 -14.28 -3.80 -33.43
CA GLY A 293 -14.77 -4.17 -34.74
C GLY A 293 -13.84 -3.66 -35.82
N THR A 294 -13.32 -4.59 -36.61
CA THR A 294 -13.00 -4.36 -38.01
C THR A 294 -14.13 -3.57 -38.63
N HIS A 295 -13.87 -2.31 -38.97
CA HIS A 295 -14.59 -1.61 -40.02
C HIS A 295 -14.35 -2.43 -41.30
N HIS A 296 -15.24 -3.37 -41.58
CA HIS A 296 -15.39 -3.85 -42.95
C HIS A 296 -16.12 -2.76 -43.71
N GLU A 297 -15.35 -2.00 -44.48
CA GLU A 297 -15.82 -1.40 -45.72
C GLU A 297 -16.38 -2.54 -46.59
N GLU A 298 -17.70 -2.69 -46.62
CA GLU A 298 -18.36 -3.29 -47.77
C GLU A 298 -18.62 -2.17 -48.78
N GLN A 299 -17.68 -2.05 -49.72
CA GLN A 299 -18.01 -1.58 -51.06
C GLN A 299 -18.94 -2.60 -51.73
N GLN A 300 -20.03 -2.11 -52.30
CA GLN A 300 -20.81 -2.60 -53.47
C GLN A 300 -22.22 -1.99 -53.31
N THR A 301 -22.85 -1.31 -54.25
CA THR A 301 -22.61 -0.93 -55.66
C THR A 301 -23.68 0.10 -55.98
#